data_AF-A0A1Q4Z363-F1
#
_entry.id   AF-A0A1Q4Z363-F1
#
_cell.length_a   1.000
_cell.length_b   1.000
_cell.length_c   1.000
_cell.angle_alpha   90.00
_cell.angle_beta   90.00
_cell.angle_gamma   90.00
#
_symmetry.space_group_name_H-M   'P 1'
#
loop_
_entity.id
_entity.type
_entity.pdbx_description
1 polymer ?
#
loop_
_entity_poly.entity_id
_entity_poly.type
_entity_poly.pdbx_seq_one_letter_code
_entity_poly.pdbx_strand_id
1 'polypeptide(L)'
;MLPRCGQCGAPDAACRGRGRIQCTTCQATGSRSCPGCDGDGTVQHRRCTGTGRTVTWTEGVITRTPSTGEVKLPAYGVPYLARQQVRERGTWTPTDLTDNDPLRDHLTKAFGPSLKTLLLPYDQEIARHAAARYIRLARVVVAEHPQRVYFVFPASGGPHVLVLPSQKRTWQITAIVLGALVLLALIARLVP
;
A
#
# COMPACT_ATOMS: atom_id res chain seq x y z
N MET A 1 17.75 -68.94 25.30
CA MET A 1 17.49 -68.24 24.02
C MET A 1 17.84 -69.17 22.87
N LEU A 2 16.88 -69.51 22.01
CA LEU A 2 17.14 -70.26 20.78
C LEU A 2 17.81 -69.35 19.75
N PRO A 3 18.81 -69.83 19.00
CA PRO A 3 19.50 -69.00 18.02
C PRO A 3 18.56 -68.70 16.84
N ARG A 4 18.47 -67.43 16.46
CA ARG A 4 17.56 -66.92 15.43
C ARG A 4 18.32 -66.57 14.16
N CYS A 5 17.66 -66.65 13.02
CA CYS A 5 18.20 -66.09 11.78
C CYS A 5 18.40 -64.57 11.94
N GLY A 6 19.60 -64.05 11.62
CA GLY A 6 19.90 -62.62 11.72
C GLY A 6 19.09 -61.71 10.78
N GLN A 7 18.37 -62.29 9.81
CA GLN A 7 17.60 -61.54 8.79
C GLN A 7 16.07 -61.64 8.99
N CYS A 8 15.53 -62.81 9.33
CA CYS A 8 14.06 -62.98 9.50
C CYS A 8 13.63 -63.29 10.94
N GLY A 9 14.56 -63.49 11.87
CA GLY A 9 14.25 -63.75 13.28
C GLY A 9 13.64 -65.13 13.56
N ALA A 10 13.52 -66.02 12.56
CA ALA A 10 12.95 -67.34 12.74
C ALA A 10 13.75 -68.16 13.77
N PRO A 11 13.08 -68.82 14.74
CA PRO A 11 13.75 -69.70 15.70
C PRO A 11 14.34 -70.93 14.99
N ASP A 12 15.46 -71.44 15.49
CA ASP A 12 16.13 -72.69 15.07
C ASP A 12 16.88 -72.69 13.73
N ALA A 13 17.21 -71.51 13.20
CA ALA A 13 17.95 -71.40 11.93
C ALA A 13 19.48 -71.27 12.08
N ALA A 14 20.04 -71.17 13.29
CA ALA A 14 21.49 -71.07 13.49
C ALA A 14 22.09 -72.36 14.05
N CYS A 15 22.93 -73.00 13.23
CA CYS A 15 23.53 -74.30 13.48
C CYS A 15 24.74 -74.15 14.43
N ARG A 16 24.68 -74.74 15.63
CA ARG A 16 25.80 -74.85 16.58
C ARG A 16 26.86 -75.86 16.11
N GLY A 17 27.39 -75.69 14.90
CA GLY A 17 28.49 -76.51 14.36
C GLY A 17 28.13 -77.94 13.94
N ARG A 18 26.86 -78.26 13.65
CA ARG A 18 26.42 -79.58 13.11
C ARG A 18 25.56 -79.44 11.85
N GLY A 19 26.18 -79.28 10.68
CA GLY A 19 25.49 -79.37 9.38
C GLY A 19 24.49 -78.24 9.07
N ARG A 20 24.10 -78.08 7.79
CA ARG A 20 23.18 -77.03 7.31
C ARG A 20 21.73 -77.49 7.42
N ILE A 21 20.89 -76.84 8.23
CA ILE A 21 19.43 -76.97 8.12
C ILE A 21 18.92 -75.83 7.22
N GLN A 22 18.21 -76.16 6.14
CA GLN A 22 17.65 -75.15 5.23
C GLN A 22 16.55 -74.35 5.93
N CYS A 23 16.69 -73.02 5.95
CA CYS A 23 15.61 -72.13 6.36
C CYS A 23 14.47 -72.23 5.35
N THR A 24 13.27 -72.68 5.74
CA THR A 24 12.14 -72.84 4.80
C THR A 24 11.68 -71.52 4.18
N THR A 25 11.93 -70.39 4.84
CA THR A 25 11.53 -69.06 4.37
C THR A 25 12.48 -68.46 3.33
N CYS A 26 13.78 -68.73 3.42
CA CYS A 26 14.77 -68.21 2.46
C CYS A 26 15.58 -69.31 1.76
N GLN A 27 15.15 -70.57 1.87
CA GLN A 27 15.74 -71.78 1.29
C GLN A 27 17.28 -71.85 1.32
N ALA A 28 17.89 -71.26 2.35
CA ALA A 28 19.34 -71.13 2.50
C ALA A 28 20.08 -70.33 1.40
N THR A 29 19.40 -69.54 0.54
CA THR A 29 20.06 -68.62 -0.41
C THR A 29 20.46 -67.29 0.22
N GLY A 30 19.89 -66.94 1.38
CA GLY A 30 20.20 -65.69 2.08
C GLY A 30 19.60 -64.44 1.43
N SER A 31 18.79 -64.59 0.38
CA SER A 31 18.09 -63.53 -0.32
C SER A 31 16.67 -63.98 -0.71
N ARG A 32 15.75 -63.02 -0.84
CA ARG A 32 14.41 -63.25 -1.41
C ARG A 32 14.21 -62.28 -2.57
N SER A 33 13.54 -62.71 -3.64
CA SER A 33 13.12 -61.78 -4.69
C SER A 33 12.17 -60.74 -4.08
N CYS A 34 12.47 -59.47 -4.33
CA CYS A 34 11.60 -58.38 -3.92
C CYS A 34 10.39 -58.36 -4.86
N PRO A 35 9.15 -58.56 -4.36
CA PRO A 35 7.97 -58.66 -5.22
C PRO A 35 7.64 -57.37 -5.98
N GLY A 36 8.37 -56.27 -5.71
CA GLY A 36 8.24 -55.02 -6.44
C GLY A 36 9.35 -54.75 -7.47
N CYS A 37 10.47 -55.49 -7.46
CA CYS A 37 11.59 -55.21 -8.36
C CYS A 37 12.36 -56.43 -8.89
N ASP A 38 11.92 -57.66 -8.56
CA ASP A 38 12.46 -58.93 -9.06
C ASP A 38 14.00 -59.07 -9.10
N GLY A 39 14.72 -58.27 -8.29
CA GLY A 39 16.18 -58.30 -8.22
C GLY A 39 16.90 -57.21 -9.00
N ASP A 40 16.19 -56.37 -9.78
CA ASP A 40 16.78 -55.28 -10.59
C ASP A 40 17.21 -54.06 -9.76
N GLY A 41 16.93 -54.05 -8.46
CA GLY A 41 17.38 -52.99 -7.54
C GLY A 41 16.69 -51.64 -7.71
N THR A 42 15.84 -51.46 -8.73
CA THR A 42 15.08 -50.23 -8.98
C THR A 42 13.64 -50.55 -9.38
N VAL A 43 12.70 -49.68 -9.02
CA VAL A 43 11.29 -49.79 -9.43
C VAL A 43 10.93 -48.58 -10.26
N GLN A 44 10.38 -48.80 -11.45
CA GLN A 44 9.92 -47.70 -12.30
C GLN A 44 8.77 -46.97 -11.60
N HIS A 45 8.94 -45.68 -11.34
CA HIS A 45 7.92 -44.89 -10.66
C HIS A 45 6.68 -44.76 -11.56
N ARG A 46 5.57 -45.42 -11.20
CA ARG A 46 4.34 -45.57 -12.03
C ARG A 46 3.84 -44.27 -12.66
N ARG A 47 4.04 -43.13 -11.99
CA ARG A 47 3.48 -41.84 -12.45
C ARG A 47 4.34 -41.14 -13.50
N CYS A 48 5.63 -41.44 -13.57
CA CYS A 48 6.56 -40.78 -14.49
C CYS A 48 7.37 -41.75 -15.34
N THR A 49 7.06 -43.04 -15.30
CA THR A 49 7.61 -44.09 -16.18
C THR A 49 9.14 -44.07 -16.29
N GLY A 50 9.83 -43.62 -15.24
CA GLY A 50 11.29 -43.48 -15.22
C GLY A 50 11.85 -42.35 -16.11
N THR A 51 11.00 -41.52 -16.73
CA THR A 51 11.44 -40.49 -17.68
C THR A 51 11.86 -39.17 -17.03
N GLY A 52 11.60 -39.00 -15.73
CA GLY A 52 12.11 -37.88 -14.91
C GLY A 52 12.07 -36.52 -15.62
N ARG A 53 10.89 -36.00 -15.95
CA ARG A 53 10.77 -34.69 -16.58
C ARG A 53 11.04 -33.59 -15.55
N THR A 54 12.21 -32.96 -15.62
CA THR A 54 12.52 -31.73 -14.89
C THR A 54 11.94 -30.54 -15.66
N VAL A 55 11.25 -29.65 -14.94
CA VAL A 55 10.86 -28.34 -15.47
C VAL A 55 11.81 -27.30 -14.94
N THR A 56 12.39 -26.49 -15.82
CA THR A 56 13.15 -25.31 -15.42
C THR A 56 12.15 -24.18 -15.21
N TRP A 57 11.94 -23.81 -13.95
CA TRP A 57 11.16 -22.62 -13.61
C TRP A 57 12.10 -21.42 -13.57
N THR A 58 11.92 -20.49 -14.51
CA THR A 58 12.66 -19.23 -14.53
C THR A 58 11.80 -18.16 -13.88
N GLU A 59 12.14 -17.76 -12.66
CA GLU A 59 11.54 -16.61 -12.00
C GLU A 59 12.26 -15.34 -12.44
N GLY A 60 11.53 -14.46 -13.13
CA GLY A 60 11.99 -13.10 -13.41
C GLY A 60 11.33 -12.12 -12.45
N VAL A 61 12.09 -11.57 -11.50
CA VAL A 61 11.59 -10.49 -10.64
C VAL A 61 11.77 -9.16 -11.38
N ILE A 62 10.67 -8.60 -11.89
CA ILE A 62 10.67 -7.27 -12.49
C ILE A 62 10.45 -6.24 -11.38
N THR A 63 11.53 -5.62 -10.91
CA THR A 63 11.45 -4.51 -9.95
C THR A 63 11.19 -3.21 -10.70
N ARG A 64 10.07 -2.54 -10.38
CA ARG A 64 9.75 -1.19 -10.89
C ARG A 64 9.67 -0.22 -9.73
N THR A 65 10.43 0.86 -9.81
CA THR A 65 10.34 1.96 -8.86
C THR A 65 9.17 2.87 -9.27
N PRO A 66 8.17 3.09 -8.40
CA PRO A 66 7.04 3.95 -8.73
C PRO A 66 7.49 5.42 -8.86
N SER A 67 6.94 6.12 -9.85
CA SER A 67 7.07 7.58 -9.93
C SER A 67 6.07 8.22 -8.97
N THR A 68 6.55 9.12 -8.10
CA THR A 68 5.72 9.82 -7.12
C THR A 68 5.66 11.31 -7.45
N GLY A 69 4.45 11.88 -7.51
CA GLY A 69 4.23 13.31 -7.69
C GLY A 69 3.24 13.87 -6.65
N GLU A 70 3.59 15.01 -6.03
CA GLU A 70 2.66 15.71 -5.13
C GLU A 70 1.80 16.69 -5.94
N VAL A 71 0.48 16.56 -5.86
CA VAL A 71 -0.46 17.49 -6.48
C VAL A 71 -1.22 18.28 -5.41
N LYS A 72 -1.20 19.61 -5.52
CA LYS A 72 -1.86 20.53 -4.58
C LYS A 72 -3.13 21.09 -5.22
N LEU A 73 -4.29 20.63 -4.76
CA LEU A 73 -5.62 21.11 -5.17
C LEU A 73 -6.44 21.52 -3.94
N PRO A 74 -7.28 22.57 -3.99
CA PRO A 74 -7.38 23.61 -5.04
C PRO A 74 -6.21 24.60 -5.04
N ALA A 75 -5.86 25.10 -6.23
CA ALA A 75 -4.92 26.21 -6.38
C ALA A 75 -5.54 27.57 -5.95
N TYR A 76 -6.86 27.74 -6.11
CA TYR A 76 -7.56 29.03 -5.97
C TYR A 76 -8.74 28.98 -4.97
N GLY A 77 -9.11 30.14 -4.40
CA GLY A 77 -10.33 30.32 -3.59
C GLY A 77 -10.17 30.29 -2.06
N VAL A 78 -9.03 29.80 -1.55
CA VAL A 78 -8.73 29.80 -0.10
C VAL A 78 -7.51 30.68 0.18
N PRO A 79 -7.62 31.72 1.04
CA PRO A 79 -6.48 32.56 1.42
C PRO A 79 -5.33 31.76 2.02
N TYR A 80 -4.09 32.23 1.84
CA TYR A 80 -2.89 31.54 2.30
C TYR A 80 -2.95 31.16 3.79
N LEU A 81 -3.33 32.11 4.66
CA LEU A 81 -3.43 31.88 6.11
C LEU A 81 -4.44 30.77 6.45
N ALA A 82 -5.59 30.72 5.76
CA ALA A 82 -6.56 29.65 5.93
C ALA A 82 -6.00 28.30 5.48
N ARG A 83 -5.28 28.26 4.35
CA ARG A 83 -4.61 27.03 3.87
C ARG A 83 -3.56 26.54 4.86
N GLN A 84 -2.76 27.43 5.42
CA GLN A 84 -1.72 27.09 6.38
C GLN A 84 -2.33 26.50 7.66
N GLN A 85 -3.34 27.15 8.24
CA GLN A 85 -4.01 26.66 9.44
C GLN A 85 -4.67 25.29 9.24
N VAL A 86 -5.32 25.08 8.10
CA VAL A 86 -5.91 23.79 7.73
C VAL A 86 -4.85 22.69 7.60
N ARG A 87 -3.66 23.01 7.07
CA ARG A 87 -2.55 22.05 7.00
C ARG A 87 -2.02 21.65 8.36
N GLU A 88 -1.86 22.63 9.25
CA GLU A 88 -1.26 22.42 10.58
C GLU A 88 -2.22 21.73 11.55
N ARG A 89 -3.52 22.05 11.49
CA ARG A 89 -4.50 21.66 12.52
C ARG A 89 -5.64 20.79 12.02
N GLY A 90 -5.81 20.69 10.71
CA GLY A 90 -6.94 20.00 10.11
C GLY A 90 -6.90 18.50 10.37
N THR A 91 -8.04 17.92 10.73
CA THR A 91 -8.22 16.47 10.75
C THR A 91 -8.54 16.00 9.34
N TRP A 92 -7.48 15.61 8.63
CA TRP A 92 -7.57 15.13 7.25
C TRP A 92 -8.15 13.72 7.18
N THR A 93 -9.07 13.50 6.24
CA THR A 93 -9.58 12.16 5.94
C THR A 93 -8.72 11.55 4.83
N PRO A 94 -8.04 10.41 5.07
CA PRO A 94 -7.31 9.69 4.03
C PRO A 94 -8.29 9.01 3.07
N THR A 95 -7.89 8.87 1.81
CA THR A 95 -8.65 8.16 0.78
C THR A 95 -7.68 7.61 -0.25
N ASP A 96 -7.64 6.30 -0.37
CA ASP A 96 -6.92 5.63 -1.45
C ASP A 96 -7.83 5.56 -2.68
N LEU A 97 -7.26 5.87 -3.84
CA LEU A 97 -7.96 5.92 -5.12
C LEU A 97 -7.17 5.13 -6.15
N THR A 98 -7.87 4.24 -6.85
CA THR A 98 -7.42 3.58 -8.07
C THR A 98 -8.11 4.16 -9.30
N ASP A 99 -7.72 3.72 -10.48
CA ASP A 99 -8.23 4.22 -11.77
C ASP A 99 -9.75 4.03 -11.96
N ASN A 100 -10.30 2.94 -11.42
CA ASN A 100 -11.70 2.56 -11.57
C ASN A 100 -12.57 2.88 -10.35
N ASP A 101 -12.00 3.48 -9.30
CA ASP A 101 -12.77 3.77 -8.10
C ASP A 101 -13.80 4.89 -8.35
N PRO A 102 -15.07 4.70 -7.97
CA PRO A 102 -16.05 5.76 -8.04
C PRO A 102 -15.62 6.89 -7.10
N LEU A 103 -15.31 8.05 -7.67
CA LEU A 103 -15.02 9.26 -6.91
C LEU A 103 -16.24 9.59 -6.03
N ARG A 104 -16.05 9.54 -4.71
CA ARG A 104 -17.10 9.89 -3.73
C ARG A 104 -17.67 11.29 -4.06
N ASP A 105 -18.99 11.45 -3.93
CA ASP A 105 -19.76 12.63 -4.36
C ASP A 105 -19.17 14.01 -4.01
N HIS A 106 -18.48 14.10 -2.88
CA HIS A 106 -17.86 15.34 -2.40
C HIS A 106 -16.56 15.72 -3.14
N LEU A 107 -15.87 14.76 -3.75
CA LEU A 107 -14.73 14.99 -4.64
C LEU A 107 -15.21 15.40 -6.04
N THR A 108 -16.37 14.89 -6.46
CA THR A 108 -16.84 14.91 -7.85
C THR A 108 -17.26 16.29 -8.33
N LYS A 109 -17.88 17.12 -7.49
CA LYS A 109 -18.48 18.40 -7.93
C LYS A 109 -17.49 19.51 -8.27
N ALA A 110 -16.35 19.60 -7.57
CA ALA A 110 -15.38 20.68 -7.76
C ALA A 110 -14.01 20.18 -8.27
N PHE A 111 -13.65 18.94 -7.94
CA PHE A 111 -12.32 18.39 -8.23
C PHE A 111 -12.36 17.20 -9.16
N GLY A 112 -13.54 16.63 -9.39
CA GLY A 112 -13.75 15.43 -10.19
C GLY A 112 -13.03 15.45 -11.54
N PRO A 113 -13.17 16.51 -12.36
CA PRO A 113 -12.49 16.59 -13.65
C PRO A 113 -10.96 16.55 -13.52
N SER A 114 -10.37 17.38 -12.65
CA SER A 114 -8.91 17.43 -12.45
C SER A 114 -8.38 16.11 -11.86
N LEU A 115 -9.11 15.51 -10.92
CA LEU A 115 -8.71 14.25 -10.30
C LEU A 115 -8.79 13.10 -11.31
N LYS A 116 -9.85 13.04 -12.14
CA LYS A 116 -9.99 12.03 -13.21
C LYS A 116 -8.82 12.09 -14.17
N THR A 117 -8.43 13.27 -14.63
CA THR A 117 -7.26 13.42 -15.52
C THR A 117 -5.98 12.93 -14.86
N LEU A 118 -5.80 13.19 -13.56
CA LEU A 118 -4.63 12.72 -12.79
C LEU A 118 -4.67 11.22 -12.47
N LEU A 119 -5.82 10.56 -12.60
CA LEU A 119 -5.97 9.11 -12.40
C LEU A 119 -5.89 8.33 -13.71
N LEU A 120 -5.89 9.00 -14.87
CA LEU A 120 -5.73 8.34 -16.16
C LEU A 120 -4.34 7.69 -16.27
N PRO A 121 -4.26 6.39 -16.63
CA PRO A 121 -2.97 5.72 -16.81
C PRO A 121 -2.17 6.37 -17.95
N TYR A 122 -0.84 6.38 -17.80
CA TYR A 122 0.10 6.71 -18.87
C TYR A 122 0.43 5.48 -19.72
N ASP A 123 0.92 5.72 -20.94
CA ASP A 123 1.45 4.65 -21.79
C ASP A 123 2.57 3.88 -21.04
N GLN A 124 2.51 2.55 -21.08
CA GLN A 124 3.43 1.63 -20.38
C GLN A 124 3.26 1.54 -18.84
N GLU A 125 2.24 2.20 -18.26
CA GLU A 125 1.90 2.08 -16.84
C GLU A 125 1.10 0.79 -16.57
N ILE A 126 1.53 -0.03 -15.59
CA ILE A 126 0.84 -1.28 -15.23
C ILE A 126 -0.35 -1.02 -14.30
N ALA A 127 -0.20 -0.07 -13.38
CA ALA A 127 -1.21 0.28 -12.39
C ALA A 127 -0.92 1.67 -11.83
N ARG A 128 -1.98 2.44 -11.58
CA ARG A 128 -1.91 3.73 -10.91
C ARG A 128 -2.61 3.67 -9.55
N HIS A 129 -1.95 4.24 -8.55
CA HIS A 129 -2.50 4.42 -7.22
C HIS A 129 -2.32 5.87 -6.78
N ALA A 130 -3.37 6.49 -6.26
CA ALA A 130 -3.31 7.83 -5.69
C ALA A 130 -3.78 7.82 -4.24
N ALA A 131 -2.88 8.19 -3.33
CA ALA A 131 -3.26 8.54 -1.96
C ALA A 131 -3.74 10.00 -1.94
N ALA A 132 -5.04 10.18 -1.74
CA ALA A 132 -5.65 11.48 -1.54
C ALA A 132 -5.94 11.72 -0.06
N ARG A 133 -5.94 12.99 0.33
CA ARG A 133 -6.49 13.42 1.61
C ARG A 133 -7.37 14.62 1.38
N TYR A 134 -8.52 14.65 2.04
CA TYR A 134 -9.45 15.77 1.92
C TYR A 134 -9.90 16.24 3.30
N ILE A 135 -10.37 17.48 3.35
CA ILE A 135 -10.97 18.08 4.53
C ILE A 135 -12.09 19.02 4.09
N ARG A 136 -13.19 19.03 4.84
CA ARG A 136 -14.31 19.96 4.59
C ARG A 136 -13.97 21.31 5.20
N LEU A 137 -13.87 22.33 4.36
CA LEU A 137 -13.67 23.72 4.75
C LEU A 137 -14.91 24.53 4.38
N ALA A 138 -15.59 25.10 5.37
CA ALA A 138 -16.69 26.03 5.14
C ALA A 138 -16.17 27.46 5.17
N ARG A 139 -16.57 28.28 4.19
CA ARG A 139 -16.37 29.72 4.16
C ARG A 139 -17.70 30.40 4.42
N VAL A 140 -17.83 31.10 5.55
CA VAL A 140 -19.09 31.68 6.02
C VAL A 140 -18.94 33.19 6.18
N VAL A 141 -19.93 33.93 5.70
CA VAL A 141 -20.08 35.37 5.98
C VAL A 141 -21.36 35.52 6.78
N VAL A 142 -21.26 36.24 7.88
CA VAL A 142 -22.36 36.44 8.84
C VAL A 142 -22.88 37.87 8.65
N ALA A 143 -24.20 38.04 8.57
CA ALA A 143 -24.82 39.33 8.19
C ALA A 143 -24.49 40.45 9.19
N GLU A 144 -24.41 40.12 10.47
CA GLU A 144 -24.05 41.00 11.58
C GLU A 144 -22.59 41.45 11.51
N HIS A 145 -21.75 40.70 10.78
CA HIS A 145 -20.32 40.94 10.65
C HIS A 145 -19.88 40.83 9.19
N PRO A 146 -20.38 41.70 8.28
CA PRO A 146 -20.12 41.59 6.84
C PRO A 146 -18.65 41.81 6.47
N GLN A 147 -17.89 42.36 7.41
CA GLN A 147 -16.48 42.63 7.29
C GLN A 147 -15.57 41.47 7.73
N ARG A 148 -16.16 40.35 8.18
CA ARG A 148 -15.46 39.16 8.65
C ARG A 148 -15.87 37.96 7.81
N VAL A 149 -14.89 37.14 7.45
CA VAL A 149 -15.08 35.86 6.78
C VAL A 149 -14.59 34.77 7.73
N TYR A 150 -15.47 33.84 8.06
CA TYR A 150 -15.19 32.72 8.95
C TYR A 150 -14.85 31.49 8.12
N PHE A 151 -13.72 30.88 8.42
CA PHE A 151 -13.29 29.61 7.85
C PHE A 151 -13.40 28.53 8.92
N VAL A 152 -14.25 27.53 8.68
CA VAL A 152 -14.54 26.47 9.66
C VAL A 152 -14.13 25.12 9.10
N PHE A 153 -13.36 24.34 9.88
CA PHE A 153 -12.90 23.01 9.49
C PHE A 153 -12.73 22.10 10.71
N PRO A 154 -12.81 20.76 10.55
CA PRO A 154 -12.61 19.82 11.66
C PRO A 154 -11.15 19.77 12.12
N ALA A 155 -10.93 19.77 13.43
CA ALA A 155 -9.63 19.58 14.09
C ALA A 155 -9.75 18.57 15.24
N SER A 156 -8.62 18.15 15.80
CA SER A 156 -8.52 17.08 16.82
C SER A 156 -9.32 17.33 18.10
N GLY A 157 -9.71 18.58 18.38
CA GLY A 157 -10.53 18.98 19.54
C GLY A 157 -11.91 19.52 19.19
N GLY A 158 -12.38 19.34 17.96
CA GLY A 158 -13.65 19.90 17.46
C GLY A 158 -13.46 20.87 16.29
N PRO A 159 -14.52 21.60 15.89
CA PRO A 159 -14.44 22.53 14.78
C PRO A 159 -13.52 23.71 15.12
N HIS A 160 -12.52 23.94 14.28
CA HIS A 160 -11.65 25.11 14.36
C HIS A 160 -12.23 26.24 13.51
N VAL A 161 -12.26 27.45 14.05
CA VAL A 161 -12.79 28.65 13.38
C VAL A 161 -11.67 29.68 13.23
N LEU A 162 -11.33 30.02 11.99
CA LEU A 162 -10.42 31.10 11.66
C LEU A 162 -11.21 32.30 11.14
N VAL A 163 -10.95 33.48 11.71
CA VAL A 163 -11.59 34.73 11.28
C VAL A 163 -10.61 35.55 10.47
N LEU A 164 -10.97 35.88 9.24
CA LEU A 164 -10.18 36.76 8.37
C LEU A 164 -10.99 38.00 7.98
N PRO A 165 -10.35 39.15 7.75
CA PRO A 165 -11.03 40.32 7.21
C PRO A 165 -11.58 40.03 5.80
N SER A 166 -12.73 40.60 5.47
CA SER A 166 -13.27 40.54 4.11
C SER A 166 -12.36 41.31 3.13
N GLN A 167 -12.41 40.94 1.85
CA GLN A 167 -11.64 41.62 0.81
C GLN A 167 -11.96 43.12 0.74
N LYS A 168 -13.22 43.49 0.99
CA LYS A 168 -13.67 44.89 1.06
C LYS A 168 -13.00 45.63 2.22
N ARG A 169 -12.91 45.03 3.41
CA ARG A 169 -12.23 45.64 4.56
C ARG A 169 -10.73 45.77 4.35
N THR A 170 -10.09 44.76 3.77
CA THR A 170 -8.66 44.87 3.45
C THR A 170 -8.39 46.03 2.49
N TRP A 171 -9.21 46.23 1.45
CA TRP A 171 -9.07 47.38 0.56
C TRP A 171 -9.27 48.73 1.27
N GLN A 172 -10.26 48.83 2.16
CA GLN A 172 -10.49 50.04 2.95
C GLN A 172 -9.29 50.38 3.85
N ILE A 173 -8.72 49.38 4.54
CA ILE A 173 -7.54 49.58 5.40
C ILE A 173 -6.34 50.01 4.55
N THR A 174 -6.09 49.32 3.43
CA THR A 174 -5.00 49.65 2.52
C THR A 174 -5.11 51.09 1.99
N ALA A 175 -6.31 51.52 1.61
CA ALA A 175 -6.55 52.90 1.14
C ALA A 175 -6.29 53.93 2.25
N ILE A 176 -6.72 53.68 3.49
CA ILE A 176 -6.48 54.57 4.63
C ILE A 176 -4.98 54.68 4.92
N VAL A 177 -4.26 53.56 4.96
CA VAL A 177 -2.82 53.53 5.22
C VAL A 177 -2.05 54.27 4.12
N LEU A 178 -2.38 54.02 2.85
CA LEU A 178 -1.79 54.75 1.72
C LEU A 178 -2.06 56.25 1.81
N GLY A 179 -3.30 56.66 2.13
CA GLY A 179 -3.65 58.06 2.31
C GLY A 179 -2.85 58.73 3.44
N ALA A 180 -2.72 58.06 4.58
CA ALA A 180 -1.94 58.56 5.72
C ALA A 180 -0.45 58.69 5.40
N LEU A 181 0.13 57.71 4.69
CA LEU A 181 1.54 57.76 4.26
C LEU A 181 1.80 58.91 3.27
N VAL A 182 0.89 59.15 2.33
CA VAL A 182 0.98 60.28 1.40
C VAL A 182 0.89 61.61 2.14
N LEU A 183 -0.02 61.73 3.12
CA LEU A 183 -0.13 62.93 3.95
C LEU A 183 1.14 63.18 4.78
N LEU A 184 1.69 62.14 5.42
CA LEU A 184 2.95 62.23 6.17
C LEU A 184 4.11 62.65 5.26
N ALA A 185 4.20 62.09 4.06
CA ALA A 185 5.22 62.46 3.08
C ALA A 185 5.09 63.92 2.63
N LEU A 186 3.85 64.44 2.48
CA LEU A 186 3.60 65.85 2.18
C LEU A 186 4.01 66.74 3.35
N ILE A 187 3.64 66.39 4.57
CA ILE A 187 4.03 67.16 5.78
C ILE A 187 5.56 67.19 5.91
N ALA A 188 6.23 66.06 5.75
CA ALA A 188 7.69 65.97 5.80
C ALA A 188 8.40 66.76 4.69
N ARG A 189 7.72 67.10 3.59
CA ARG A 189 8.24 68.00 2.55
C ARG A 189 7.91 69.47 2.78
N LEU A 190 6.89 69.76 3.58
CA LEU A 190 6.40 71.12 3.85
C LEU A 190 6.92 71.69 5.17
N VAL A 191 7.32 70.84 6.12
CA VAL A 191 8.00 71.21 7.37
C VAL A 191 9.50 70.99 7.15
N PRO A 192 10.31 72.06 6.99
CA PRO A 192 11.76 71.96 6.86
C PRO A 192 12.47 71.52 8.14
#